data_AF-A0A833S7R4-F1
#
_entry.id   AF-A0A833S7R4-F1
#
_cell.length_a   1.000
_cell.length_b   1.000
_cell.length_c   1.000
_cell.angle_alpha   90.00
_cell.angle_beta   90.00
_cell.angle_gamma   90.00
#
_symmetry.space_group_name_H-M   'P 1'
#
loop_
_entity.id
_entity.type
_entity.pdbx_description
1 polymer ?
#
loop_
_entity_poly.entity_id
_entity_poly.type
_entity_poly.pdbx_seq_one_letter_code
_entity_poly.pdbx_strand_id
1 'polypeptide(L)'
;MTLKFLYNKKRCHVARIGMGACLGGKKRKEQSRVNSNKEFGVIAKVVSINSAYVTQLWDNYVEISTILEKVKRLEEMKTESPKRSQGIGQFINWLKENGANLDGASVAEFPGYDLGLKAERNFQENELILRIPRGLIFSTHNAAPELIAILNDPLIQHMPQVALAIALLIERHKENSKWKPYLDILPTTYTTVLYMTAADMIELKGSPTLEAALKQCRNIARQYSYFNKVFQNNNNAVSTILRDVFTYERYW
;
A
#
# COMPACT_ATOMS: atom_id res chain seq x y z
N MET A 1 0.04 51.27 -30.05
CA MET A 1 0.12 50.88 -28.63
C MET A 1 1.30 49.94 -28.49
N THR A 2 2.36 50.49 -27.92
CA THR A 2 3.73 49.97 -27.93
C THR A 2 3.97 49.13 -26.69
N LEU A 3 4.55 47.93 -26.83
CA LEU A 3 5.68 47.54 -25.98
C LEU A 3 6.46 46.39 -26.63
N LYS A 4 7.68 46.74 -27.04
CA LYS A 4 8.72 45.89 -27.60
C LYS A 4 9.59 45.34 -26.46
N PHE A 5 9.93 44.05 -26.62
CA PHE A 5 11.19 43.34 -26.38
C PHE A 5 11.94 43.47 -25.04
N LEU A 6 12.47 42.32 -24.58
CA LEU A 6 13.92 42.09 -24.53
C LEU A 6 14.23 40.58 -24.43
N TYR A 7 14.60 39.99 -25.57
CA TYR A 7 15.28 38.70 -25.65
C TYR A 7 16.76 38.94 -25.35
N ASN A 8 17.28 38.41 -24.24
CA ASN A 8 18.69 38.50 -23.91
C ASN A 8 19.33 37.11 -23.79
N LYS A 9 20.13 36.79 -24.81
CA LYS A 9 20.91 35.57 -24.98
C LYS A 9 22.14 35.64 -24.07
N LYS A 10 22.04 35.15 -22.83
CA LYS A 10 23.21 34.92 -21.98
C LYS A 10 23.62 33.45 -22.01
N ARG A 11 24.83 33.26 -22.54
CA ARG A 11 25.71 32.08 -22.49
C ARG A 11 25.37 31.09 -21.37
N CYS A 12 24.94 29.88 -21.73
CA CYS A 12 25.11 28.71 -20.88
C CYS A 12 26.61 28.39 -20.80
N HIS A 13 27.24 28.76 -19.68
CA HIS A 13 28.47 28.09 -19.27
C HIS A 13 28.12 26.64 -18.94
N VAL A 14 28.74 25.71 -19.67
CA VAL A 14 28.79 24.30 -19.30
C VAL A 14 29.60 24.20 -18.01
N ALA A 15 28.92 24.30 -16.88
CA ALA A 15 29.47 23.86 -15.60
C ALA A 15 29.48 22.33 -15.63
N ARG A 16 30.67 21.74 -15.79
CA ARG A 16 30.93 20.34 -15.44
C ARG A 16 30.64 20.19 -13.94
N ILE A 17 29.41 19.82 -13.60
CA ILE A 17 29.10 19.29 -12.27
C ILE A 17 29.65 17.87 -12.26
N GLY A 18 30.66 17.66 -11.42
CA GLY A 18 31.40 16.42 -11.33
C GLY A 18 30.52 15.21 -11.04
N MET A 19 30.90 14.07 -11.62
CA MET A 19 30.39 12.72 -11.36
C MET A 19 30.68 12.21 -9.93
N GLY A 20 30.64 13.08 -8.91
CA GLY A 20 30.94 12.73 -7.51
C GLY A 20 29.71 12.39 -6.66
N ALA A 21 28.54 12.98 -6.97
CA ALA A 21 27.34 12.83 -6.12
C ALA A 21 26.51 11.56 -6.39
N CYS A 22 26.55 11.02 -7.62
CA CYS A 22 25.78 9.82 -7.99
C CYS A 22 26.33 8.52 -7.35
N LEU A 23 27.63 8.47 -7.05
CA LEU A 23 28.27 7.28 -6.46
C LEU A 23 27.98 7.16 -4.96
N GLY A 24 27.89 8.28 -4.24
CA GLY A 24 27.55 8.30 -2.80
C GLY A 24 26.09 7.89 -2.54
N GLY A 25 25.15 8.38 -3.36
CA GLY A 25 23.73 7.99 -3.28
C GLY A 25 23.49 6.53 -3.66
N LYS A 26 24.20 6.01 -4.67
CA LYS A 26 24.13 4.58 -5.05
C LYS A 26 24.71 3.68 -3.97
N LYS A 27 25.92 3.96 -3.45
CA LYS A 27 26.53 3.18 -2.37
C LYS A 27 25.69 3.19 -1.08
N ARG A 28 25.05 4.32 -0.74
CA ARG A 28 24.18 4.43 0.44
C ARG A 28 22.88 3.65 0.27
N LYS A 29 22.25 3.69 -0.90
CA LYS A 29 21.07 2.86 -1.23
C LYS A 29 21.43 1.38 -1.25
N GLU A 30 22.59 1.02 -1.78
CA GLU A 30 23.06 -0.37 -1.85
C GLU A 30 23.40 -0.94 -0.47
N GLN A 31 24.04 -0.15 0.40
CA GLN A 31 24.28 -0.54 1.80
C GLN A 31 22.97 -0.65 2.61
N SER A 32 22.01 0.27 2.41
CA SER A 32 20.69 0.17 3.04
C SER A 32 19.96 -1.10 2.59
N ARG A 33 19.99 -1.41 1.29
CA ARG A 33 19.42 -2.64 0.71
C ARG A 33 20.04 -3.92 1.28
N VAL A 34 21.37 -3.97 1.39
CA VAL A 34 22.07 -5.13 1.97
C VAL A 34 21.70 -5.31 3.44
N ASN A 35 21.53 -4.22 4.19
CA ASN A 35 21.09 -4.29 5.58
C ASN A 35 19.63 -4.75 5.70
N SER A 36 18.71 -4.23 4.88
CA SER A 36 17.32 -4.70 4.85
C SER A 36 17.24 -6.19 4.49
N ASN A 37 18.01 -6.65 3.50
CA ASN A 37 18.09 -8.07 3.12
C ASN A 37 18.55 -9.00 4.26
N LYS A 38 19.41 -8.53 5.16
CA LYS A 38 19.78 -9.28 6.37
C LYS A 38 18.61 -9.37 7.35
N GLU A 39 17.94 -8.26 7.62
CA GLU A 39 16.75 -8.22 8.50
C GLU A 39 15.61 -9.09 7.95
N PHE A 40 15.40 -9.10 6.63
CA PHE A 40 14.44 -9.99 5.96
C PHE A 40 14.71 -11.47 6.21
N GLY A 41 15.99 -11.87 6.23
CA GLY A 41 16.41 -13.22 6.58
C GLY A 41 16.10 -13.59 8.03
N VAL A 42 16.18 -12.63 8.95
CA VAL A 42 15.81 -12.81 10.36
C VAL A 42 14.29 -12.93 10.50
N ILE A 43 13.50 -12.07 9.83
CA ILE A 43 12.02 -12.19 9.80
C ILE A 43 11.62 -13.56 9.29
N ALA A 44 12.18 -14.01 8.15
CA ALA A 44 11.86 -15.31 7.58
C ALA A 44 12.11 -16.46 8.57
N LYS A 45 13.21 -16.38 9.35
CA LYS A 45 13.57 -17.38 10.35
C LYS A 45 12.60 -17.37 11.54
N VAL A 46 12.35 -16.21 12.16
CA VAL A 46 11.47 -16.08 13.33
C VAL A 46 10.04 -16.47 12.99
N VAL A 47 9.55 -16.05 11.83
CA VAL A 47 8.17 -16.30 11.40
C VAL A 47 7.94 -17.75 10.97
N SER A 48 8.99 -18.51 10.65
CA SER A 48 8.90 -19.94 10.36
C SER A 48 8.64 -20.82 11.60
N ILE A 49 8.82 -20.26 12.81
CA ILE A 49 8.63 -20.98 14.08
C ILE A 49 7.14 -21.05 14.41
N ASN A 50 6.56 -22.25 14.31
CA ASN A 50 5.20 -22.51 14.76
C ASN A 50 5.18 -22.64 16.29
N SER A 51 4.80 -21.57 16.99
CA SER A 51 4.54 -21.63 18.42
C SER A 51 3.14 -22.18 18.70
N ALA A 52 3.06 -23.16 19.61
CA ALA A 52 1.83 -23.83 20.02
C ALA A 52 1.14 -23.13 21.21
N TYR A 53 1.88 -22.34 22.00
CA TYR A 53 1.38 -21.69 23.22
C TYR A 53 1.30 -20.17 23.07
N VAL A 54 0.30 -19.55 23.73
CA VAL A 54 0.06 -18.10 23.67
C VAL A 54 1.24 -17.28 24.19
N THR A 55 1.92 -17.72 25.26
CA THR A 55 3.13 -17.05 25.77
C THR A 55 4.22 -16.99 24.69
N GLN A 56 4.44 -18.09 23.98
CA GLN A 56 5.39 -18.13 22.86
C GLN A 56 4.92 -17.28 21.67
N LEU A 57 3.61 -17.17 21.43
CA LEU A 57 3.06 -16.25 20.41
C LEU A 57 3.32 -14.78 20.77
N TRP A 58 3.23 -14.44 22.06
CA TRP A 58 3.54 -13.08 22.55
C TRP A 58 5.02 -12.76 22.36
N ASP A 59 5.91 -13.64 22.81
CA ASP A 59 7.36 -13.44 22.67
C ASP A 59 7.76 -13.31 21.19
N ASN A 60 7.21 -14.18 20.33
CA ASN A 60 7.39 -14.09 18.89
C ASN A 60 6.87 -12.76 18.32
N TYR A 61 5.72 -12.27 18.77
CA TYR A 61 5.18 -10.98 18.32
C TYR A 61 6.10 -9.83 18.72
N VAL A 62 6.62 -9.79 19.95
CA VAL A 62 7.54 -8.75 20.40
C VAL A 62 8.82 -8.74 19.56
N GLU A 63 9.38 -9.93 19.29
CA GLU A 63 10.56 -10.08 18.43
C GLU A 63 10.29 -9.61 16.99
N ILE A 64 9.19 -10.08 16.37
CA ILE A 64 8.79 -9.69 15.01
C ILE A 64 8.57 -8.18 14.92
N SER A 65 7.83 -7.59 15.85
CA SER A 65 7.57 -6.14 15.89
C SER A 65 8.88 -5.34 16.00
N THR A 66 9.82 -5.80 16.83
CA THR A 66 11.13 -5.17 16.98
C THR A 66 11.93 -5.18 15.68
N ILE A 67 11.91 -6.29 14.94
CA ILE A 67 12.59 -6.40 13.65
C ILE A 67 11.90 -5.52 12.60
N LEU A 68 10.56 -5.53 12.55
CA LEU A 68 9.80 -4.73 11.60
C LEU A 68 10.01 -3.23 11.79
N GLU A 69 10.13 -2.75 13.04
CA GLU A 69 10.47 -1.35 13.31
C GLU A 69 11.86 -0.99 12.79
N LYS A 70 12.84 -1.90 12.83
CA LYS A 70 14.15 -1.68 12.19
C LYS A 70 14.01 -1.62 10.66
N VAL A 71 13.22 -2.52 10.07
CA VAL A 71 12.96 -2.54 8.62
C VAL A 71 12.30 -1.22 8.18
N LYS A 72 11.25 -0.77 8.87
CA LYS A 72 10.59 0.52 8.58
C LYS A 72 11.56 1.71 8.62
N ARG A 73 12.51 1.73 9.56
CA ARG A 73 13.54 2.80 9.62
C ARG A 73 14.51 2.79 8.45
N LEU A 74 14.77 1.61 7.87
CA LEU A 74 15.64 1.46 6.69
C LEU A 74 14.90 1.77 5.39
N GLU A 75 13.60 1.49 5.36
CA GLU A 75 12.69 1.86 4.29
C GLU A 75 12.37 3.36 4.40
N GLU A 76 13.22 4.22 3.83
CA GLU A 76 12.96 5.67 3.78
C GLU A 76 11.57 5.95 3.16
N MET A 77 10.64 6.51 3.94
CA MET A 77 9.32 6.91 3.46
C MET A 77 9.11 8.42 3.56
N LYS A 78 8.91 9.06 2.40
CA LYS A 78 8.23 10.35 2.30
C LYS A 78 6.77 10.05 1.96
N THR A 79 5.89 10.16 2.95
CA THR A 79 4.45 9.92 2.76
C THR A 79 3.70 11.24 2.94
N GLU A 80 3.98 12.21 2.07
CA GLU A 80 3.05 13.32 1.88
C GLU A 80 2.06 12.91 0.80
N SER A 81 0.97 12.28 1.22
CA SER A 81 -0.19 12.09 0.36
C SER A 81 -1.12 13.30 0.52
N PRO A 82 -1.70 13.82 -0.57
CA PRO A 82 -2.70 14.88 -0.48
C PRO A 82 -3.89 14.42 0.37
N LYS A 83 -4.63 15.38 0.95
CA LYS A 83 -5.83 15.06 1.71
C LYS A 83 -6.83 14.35 0.81
N ARG A 84 -7.36 13.21 1.26
CA ARG A 84 -8.32 12.37 0.52
C ARG A 84 -9.53 13.16 0.01
N SER A 85 -9.99 14.15 0.77
CA SER A 85 -11.10 15.02 0.36
C SER A 85 -10.84 15.80 -0.94
N GLN A 86 -9.58 16.05 -1.30
CA GLN A 86 -9.23 16.67 -2.58
C GLN A 86 -9.47 15.74 -3.77
N GLY A 87 -9.45 14.42 -3.57
CA GLY A 87 -9.67 13.41 -4.61
C GLY A 87 -11.15 13.09 -4.88
N ILE A 88 -12.07 13.49 -3.99
CA ILE A 88 -13.50 13.11 -4.08
C ILE A 88 -14.11 13.54 -5.41
N GLY A 89 -13.85 14.78 -5.86
CA GLY A 89 -14.41 15.28 -7.11
C GLY A 89 -13.98 14.44 -8.32
N GLN A 90 -12.70 14.07 -8.39
CA GLN A 90 -12.16 13.23 -9.45
C GLN A 90 -12.75 11.81 -9.40
N PHE A 91 -12.89 11.24 -8.21
CA PHE A 91 -13.50 9.94 -8.01
C PHE A 91 -14.97 9.91 -8.46
N ILE A 92 -15.77 10.90 -8.08
CA ILE A 92 -17.19 10.98 -8.47
C ILE A 92 -17.34 11.17 -9.98
N ASN A 93 -16.50 11.99 -10.61
CA ASN A 93 -16.51 12.17 -12.06
C ASN A 93 -16.15 10.86 -12.77
N TRP A 94 -15.08 10.20 -12.33
CA TRP A 94 -14.67 8.90 -12.87
C TRP A 94 -15.77 7.83 -12.76
N LEU A 95 -16.47 7.77 -11.62
CA LEU A 95 -17.61 6.88 -11.45
C LEU A 95 -18.72 7.15 -12.48
N LYS A 96 -19.13 8.42 -12.64
CA LYS A 96 -20.19 8.83 -13.58
C LYS A 96 -19.82 8.55 -15.04
N GLU A 97 -18.59 8.89 -15.44
CA GLU A 97 -18.07 8.63 -16.79
C GLU A 97 -18.09 7.15 -17.16
N ASN A 98 -17.96 6.27 -16.16
CA ASN A 98 -17.98 4.82 -16.34
C ASN A 98 -19.34 4.17 -16.02
N GLY A 99 -20.42 4.97 -15.97
CA GLY A 99 -21.79 4.49 -15.89
C GLY A 99 -22.29 4.12 -14.49
N ALA A 100 -21.60 4.56 -13.43
CA ALA A 100 -22.14 4.47 -12.08
C ALA A 100 -23.26 5.49 -11.87
N ASN A 101 -24.30 5.08 -11.14
CA ASN A 101 -25.39 5.95 -10.73
C ASN A 101 -25.34 6.16 -9.21
N LEU A 102 -25.25 7.42 -8.79
CA LEU A 102 -25.26 7.87 -7.39
C LEU A 102 -26.37 8.90 -7.14
N ASP A 103 -27.53 8.73 -7.79
CA ASP A 103 -28.62 9.70 -7.67
C ASP A 103 -29.07 9.90 -6.22
N GLY A 104 -29.08 11.17 -5.79
CA GLY A 104 -29.45 11.56 -4.43
C GLY A 104 -28.41 11.22 -3.35
N ALA A 105 -27.19 10.80 -3.70
CA ALA A 105 -26.13 10.52 -2.74
C ALA A 105 -24.82 11.26 -3.08
N SER A 106 -24.12 11.73 -2.06
CA SER A 106 -22.78 12.33 -2.17
C SER A 106 -21.81 11.71 -1.17
N VAL A 107 -20.52 12.00 -1.34
CA VAL A 107 -19.48 11.60 -0.38
C VAL A 107 -19.14 12.80 0.51
N ALA A 108 -19.14 12.59 1.82
CA ALA A 108 -18.85 13.62 2.81
C ALA A 108 -18.01 13.06 3.96
N GLU A 109 -17.30 13.93 4.68
CA GLU A 109 -16.61 13.56 5.93
C GLU A 109 -17.60 13.58 7.10
N PHE A 110 -17.58 12.53 7.92
CA PHE A 110 -18.37 12.39 9.12
C PHE A 110 -17.46 12.34 10.36
N PRO A 111 -17.70 13.17 11.38
CA PRO A 111 -16.94 13.12 12.62
C PRO A 111 -16.96 11.71 13.23
N GLY A 112 -15.78 11.13 13.45
CA GLY A 112 -15.60 9.79 14.02
C GLY A 112 -15.70 8.62 13.02
N TYR A 113 -16.14 8.86 11.77
CA TYR A 113 -16.32 7.81 10.75
C TYR A 113 -15.53 8.05 9.45
N ASP A 114 -14.86 9.20 9.32
CA ASP A 114 -14.13 9.63 8.10
C ASP A 114 -15.10 9.78 6.90
N LEU A 115 -14.65 9.53 5.67
CA LEU A 115 -15.49 9.59 4.48
C LEU A 115 -16.62 8.55 4.50
N GLY A 116 -17.84 9.02 4.27
CA GLY A 116 -19.03 8.19 4.13
C GLY A 116 -19.98 8.73 3.06
N LEU A 117 -21.13 8.07 2.93
CA LEU A 117 -22.20 8.48 2.01
C LEU A 117 -23.22 9.34 2.73
N LYS A 118 -23.53 10.50 2.15
CA LYS A 118 -24.55 11.44 2.63
C LYS A 118 -25.72 11.43 1.65
N ALA A 119 -26.93 11.24 2.16
CA ALA A 119 -28.15 11.43 1.38
C ALA A 119 -28.38 12.94 1.10
N GLU A 120 -28.68 13.28 -0.15
CA GLU A 120 -29.05 14.64 -0.58
C GLU A 120 -30.57 14.79 -0.77
N ARG A 121 -31.31 13.69 -0.63
CA ARG A 121 -32.77 13.63 -0.64
C ARG A 121 -33.26 12.49 0.24
N ASN A 122 -34.56 12.48 0.52
CA ASN A 122 -35.19 11.34 1.17
C ASN A 122 -35.24 10.15 0.20
N PHE A 123 -35.02 8.96 0.75
CA PHE A 123 -35.17 7.69 0.05
C PHE A 123 -36.33 6.91 0.68
N GLN A 124 -37.08 6.19 -0.14
CA GLN A 124 -38.05 5.22 0.36
C GLN A 124 -37.36 3.90 0.72
N GLU A 125 -37.99 3.11 1.56
CA GLU A 125 -37.52 1.75 1.83
C GLU A 125 -37.47 0.94 0.52
N ASN A 126 -36.41 0.14 0.36
CA ASN A 126 -36.12 -0.65 -0.85
C ASN A 126 -35.87 0.17 -2.14
N GLU A 127 -35.69 1.49 -2.05
CA GLU A 127 -35.27 2.30 -3.20
C GLU A 127 -33.81 2.02 -3.58
N LEU A 128 -33.52 1.98 -4.88
CA LEU A 128 -32.16 1.82 -5.39
C LEU A 128 -31.36 3.12 -5.21
N ILE A 129 -30.43 3.13 -4.25
CA ILE A 129 -29.58 4.30 -3.95
C ILE A 129 -28.33 4.36 -4.85
N LEU A 130 -27.72 3.21 -5.13
CA LEU A 130 -26.44 3.12 -5.85
C LEU A 130 -26.44 1.99 -6.87
N ARG A 131 -25.91 2.28 -8.06
CA ARG A 131 -25.63 1.25 -9.07
C ARG A 131 -24.19 1.36 -9.55
N ILE A 132 -23.39 0.33 -9.27
CA ILE A 132 -21.98 0.27 -9.68
C ILE A 132 -21.81 -0.81 -10.77
N PRO A 133 -21.43 -0.44 -12.00
CA PRO A 133 -21.08 -1.38 -13.05
C PRO A 133 -19.94 -2.32 -12.63
N ARG A 134 -20.01 -3.60 -13.03
CA ARG A 134 -18.97 -4.60 -12.67
C ARG A 134 -17.56 -4.19 -13.12
N GLY A 135 -17.44 -3.43 -14.20
CA GLY A 135 -16.16 -2.91 -14.70
C GLY A 135 -15.44 -1.98 -13.72
N LEU A 136 -16.17 -1.40 -12.75
CA LEU A 136 -15.65 -0.54 -11.69
C LEU A 136 -15.37 -1.26 -10.37
N ILE A 137 -15.60 -2.57 -10.30
CA ILE A 137 -15.25 -3.37 -9.12
C ILE A 137 -13.78 -3.75 -9.23
N PHE A 138 -12.91 -3.24 -8.36
CA PHE A 138 -11.49 -3.60 -8.39
C PHE A 138 -11.32 -5.10 -8.09
N SER A 139 -10.69 -5.84 -9.00
CA SER A 139 -10.50 -7.29 -8.85
C SER A 139 -9.19 -7.75 -9.50
N THR A 140 -8.72 -8.94 -9.13
CA THR A 140 -7.52 -9.55 -9.74
C THR A 140 -7.70 -9.89 -11.22
N HIS A 141 -8.94 -9.94 -11.74
CA HIS A 141 -9.22 -10.26 -13.14
C HIS A 141 -9.30 -9.01 -14.03
N ASN A 142 -9.61 -7.83 -13.47
CA ASN A 142 -9.78 -6.60 -14.25
C ASN A 142 -8.78 -5.49 -13.89
N ALA A 143 -8.03 -5.67 -12.81
CA ALA A 143 -6.96 -4.81 -12.37
C ALA A 143 -5.63 -5.57 -12.41
N ALA A 144 -4.53 -4.85 -12.67
CA ALA A 144 -3.17 -5.39 -12.69
C ALA A 144 -3.01 -6.67 -13.55
N PRO A 145 -3.18 -6.61 -14.89
CA PRO A 145 -2.93 -7.76 -15.77
C PRO A 145 -1.53 -8.38 -15.60
N GLU A 146 -0.57 -7.61 -15.09
CA GLU A 146 0.78 -8.04 -14.76
C GLU A 146 0.81 -9.18 -13.72
N LEU A 147 -0.24 -9.29 -12.88
CA LEU A 147 -0.38 -10.33 -11.84
C LEU A 147 -0.28 -11.75 -12.41
N ILE A 148 -0.60 -11.95 -13.70
CA ILE A 148 -0.44 -13.23 -14.41
C ILE A 148 0.95 -13.85 -14.22
N ALA A 149 1.98 -13.01 -14.08
CA ALA A 149 3.36 -13.40 -13.89
C ALA A 149 3.64 -14.15 -12.57
N ILE A 150 2.73 -14.06 -11.60
CA ILE A 150 2.86 -14.72 -10.29
C ILE A 150 1.63 -15.56 -9.92
N LEU A 151 0.68 -15.80 -10.84
CA LEU A 151 -0.52 -16.59 -10.53
C LEU A 151 -0.23 -18.05 -10.17
N ASN A 152 0.93 -18.58 -10.58
CA ASN A 152 1.38 -19.92 -10.22
C ASN A 152 2.12 -19.98 -8.88
N ASP A 153 2.29 -18.85 -8.20
CA ASP A 153 2.88 -18.81 -6.87
C ASP A 153 1.94 -19.51 -5.86
N PRO A 154 2.45 -20.45 -5.03
CA PRO A 154 1.61 -21.22 -4.12
C PRO A 154 0.81 -20.38 -3.11
N LEU A 155 1.38 -19.26 -2.64
CA LEU A 155 0.65 -18.37 -1.72
C LEU A 155 -0.47 -17.63 -2.46
N ILE A 156 -0.23 -17.20 -3.70
CA ILE A 156 -1.23 -16.52 -4.53
C ILE A 156 -2.39 -17.46 -4.87
N GLN A 157 -2.10 -18.71 -5.23
CA GLN A 157 -3.12 -19.72 -5.55
C GLN A 157 -4.05 -20.02 -4.37
N HIS A 158 -3.53 -20.02 -3.14
CA HIS A 158 -4.30 -20.34 -1.94
C HIS A 158 -4.84 -19.12 -1.20
N MET A 159 -4.39 -17.90 -1.52
CA MET A 159 -4.75 -16.67 -0.82
C MET A 159 -5.16 -15.55 -1.80
N PRO A 160 -6.40 -15.57 -2.34
CA PRO A 160 -6.86 -14.57 -3.30
C PRO A 160 -6.82 -13.13 -2.77
N GLN A 161 -6.94 -12.94 -1.45
CA GLN A 161 -6.79 -11.63 -0.80
C GLN A 161 -5.37 -11.07 -0.92
N VAL A 162 -4.35 -11.92 -0.93
CA VAL A 162 -2.95 -11.51 -1.14
C VAL A 162 -2.75 -11.08 -2.59
N ALA A 163 -3.35 -11.82 -3.53
CA ALA A 163 -3.35 -11.46 -4.94
C ALA A 163 -3.98 -10.08 -5.17
N LEU A 164 -5.09 -9.79 -4.48
CA LEU A 164 -5.76 -8.48 -4.52
C LEU A 164 -4.89 -7.37 -3.92
N ALA A 165 -4.23 -7.61 -2.78
CA ALA A 165 -3.32 -6.65 -2.16
C ALA A 165 -2.15 -6.29 -3.09
N ILE A 166 -1.56 -7.29 -3.77
CA ILE A 166 -0.49 -7.06 -4.75
C ILE A 166 -1.03 -6.32 -5.97
N ALA A 167 -2.23 -6.63 -6.46
CA ALA A 167 -2.86 -5.89 -7.55
C ALA A 167 -3.05 -4.40 -7.21
N LEU A 168 -3.48 -4.08 -5.98
CA LEU A 168 -3.56 -2.70 -5.49
C LEU A 168 -2.19 -2.00 -5.53
N LEU A 169 -1.13 -2.70 -5.13
CA LEU A 169 0.23 -2.15 -5.15
C LEU A 169 0.74 -1.91 -6.57
N ILE A 170 0.48 -2.83 -7.50
CA ILE A 170 0.84 -2.67 -8.91
C ILE A 170 0.17 -1.42 -9.47
N GLU A 171 -1.16 -1.31 -9.32
CA GLU A 171 -1.92 -0.18 -9.86
C GLU A 171 -1.55 1.16 -9.18
N ARG A 172 -1.22 1.16 -7.89
CA ARG A 172 -0.77 2.36 -7.17
C ARG A 172 0.56 2.93 -7.71
N HIS A 173 1.43 2.09 -8.28
CA HIS A 173 2.73 2.50 -8.83
C HIS A 173 2.72 2.65 -10.35
N LYS A 174 1.58 2.43 -10.99
CA LYS A 174 1.42 2.57 -12.43
C LYS A 174 1.09 4.03 -12.76
N GLU A 175 1.92 4.66 -13.60
CA GLU A 175 1.78 6.08 -13.95
C GLU A 175 0.40 6.44 -14.50
N ASN A 176 -0.16 5.57 -15.36
CA ASN A 176 -1.45 5.78 -16.01
C ASN A 176 -2.48 4.74 -15.57
N SER A 177 -2.64 4.54 -14.26
CA SER A 177 -3.66 3.63 -13.73
C SER A 177 -5.08 4.19 -13.94
N LYS A 178 -5.94 3.41 -14.58
CA LYS A 178 -7.39 3.70 -14.66
C LYS A 178 -8.06 3.75 -13.28
N TRP A 179 -7.44 3.11 -12.28
CA TRP A 179 -7.95 3.01 -10.91
C TRP A 179 -7.46 4.14 -10.01
N LYS A 180 -6.61 5.04 -10.52
CA LYS A 180 -6.05 6.14 -9.75
C LYS A 180 -7.12 6.95 -8.98
N PRO A 181 -8.27 7.33 -9.58
CA PRO A 181 -9.30 8.07 -8.83
C PRO A 181 -9.86 7.30 -7.63
N TYR A 182 -9.97 5.98 -7.74
CA TYR A 182 -10.38 5.11 -6.64
C TYR A 182 -9.26 4.97 -5.58
N LEU A 183 -8.02 4.76 -6.01
CA LEU A 183 -6.87 4.57 -5.11
C LEU A 183 -6.51 5.83 -4.31
N ASP A 184 -6.68 7.02 -4.90
CA ASP A 184 -6.36 8.30 -4.28
C ASP A 184 -7.33 8.69 -3.15
N ILE A 185 -8.53 8.09 -3.12
CA ILE A 185 -9.51 8.30 -2.04
C ILE A 185 -9.50 7.20 -0.99
N LEU A 186 -8.65 6.17 -1.10
CA LEU A 186 -8.55 5.13 -0.08
C LEU A 186 -7.96 5.68 1.23
N PRO A 187 -8.37 5.16 2.41
CA PRO A 187 -7.74 5.51 3.67
C PRO A 187 -6.23 5.26 3.62
N THR A 188 -5.47 6.17 4.22
CA THR A 188 -4.02 6.02 4.41
C THR A 188 -3.69 5.24 5.68
N THR A 189 -4.64 5.12 6.60
CA THR A 189 -4.52 4.36 7.85
C THR A 189 -5.84 3.63 8.13
N TYR A 190 -5.79 2.59 8.95
CA TYR A 190 -6.95 1.79 9.35
C TYR A 190 -6.90 1.50 10.85
N THR A 191 -7.93 0.85 11.38
CA THR A 191 -8.04 0.45 12.80
C THR A 191 -7.85 -1.06 13.00
N THR A 192 -7.15 -1.72 12.06
CA THR A 192 -6.88 -3.17 12.13
C THR A 192 -5.80 -3.47 13.18
N VAL A 193 -5.67 -4.75 13.56
CA VAL A 193 -4.68 -5.22 14.56
C VAL A 193 -3.22 -4.88 14.24
N LEU A 194 -2.91 -4.56 12.98
CA LEU A 194 -1.56 -4.17 12.55
C LEU A 194 -1.23 -2.71 12.90
N TYR A 195 -2.25 -1.87 13.13
CA TYR A 195 -2.10 -0.50 13.65
C TYR A 195 -2.09 -0.45 15.18
N MET A 196 -2.33 -1.58 15.87
CA MET A 196 -2.27 -1.65 17.33
C MET A 196 -0.83 -1.62 17.84
N THR A 197 -0.62 -0.86 18.91
CA THR A 197 0.64 -0.85 19.65
C THR A 197 0.76 -2.08 20.55
N ALA A 198 1.95 -2.31 21.10
CA ALA A 198 2.13 -3.35 22.10
C ALA A 198 1.26 -3.14 23.35
N ALA A 199 0.96 -1.88 23.71
CA ALA A 199 0.07 -1.56 24.82
C ALA A 199 -1.38 -1.98 24.49
N ASP A 200 -1.87 -1.67 23.29
CA ASP A 200 -3.22 -2.07 22.85
C ASP A 200 -3.36 -3.60 22.82
N MET A 201 -2.31 -4.31 22.39
CA MET A 201 -2.28 -5.77 22.39
C MET A 201 -2.28 -6.38 23.81
N ILE A 202 -1.73 -5.67 24.81
CA ILE A 202 -1.79 -6.11 26.22
C ILE A 202 -3.23 -6.09 26.73
N GLU A 203 -4.04 -5.11 26.31
CA GLU A 203 -5.45 -5.01 26.71
C GLU A 203 -6.31 -6.18 26.19
N LEU A 204 -5.84 -6.88 25.15
CA LEU A 204 -6.51 -8.09 24.65
C LEU A 204 -6.21 -9.35 25.49
N LYS A 205 -5.28 -9.28 26.47
CA LYS A 205 -4.93 -10.45 27.29
C LYS A 205 -6.14 -11.00 28.05
N GLY A 206 -6.22 -12.33 28.09
CA GLY A 206 -7.36 -13.03 28.68
C GLY A 206 -8.56 -13.19 27.74
N SER A 207 -8.56 -12.54 26.58
CA SER A 207 -9.56 -12.73 25.54
C SER A 207 -9.11 -13.72 24.46
N PRO A 208 -10.04 -14.39 23.76
CA PRO A 208 -9.71 -15.26 22.64
C PRO A 208 -9.21 -14.48 21.40
N THR A 209 -9.38 -13.16 21.35
CA THR A 209 -9.00 -12.34 20.19
C THR A 209 -7.50 -12.07 20.12
N LEU A 210 -6.79 -12.10 21.26
CA LEU A 210 -5.34 -11.90 21.30
C LEU A 210 -4.61 -12.92 20.42
N GLU A 211 -4.94 -14.20 20.55
CA GLU A 211 -4.27 -15.25 19.79
C GLU A 211 -4.46 -15.06 18.27
N ALA A 212 -5.67 -14.69 17.84
CA ALA A 212 -5.97 -14.39 16.45
C ALA A 212 -5.19 -13.18 15.94
N ALA A 213 -5.12 -12.11 16.74
CA ALA A 213 -4.37 -10.90 16.42
C ALA A 213 -2.86 -11.17 16.25
N LEU A 214 -2.26 -11.89 17.20
CA LEU A 214 -0.83 -12.27 17.14
C LEU A 214 -0.53 -13.14 15.91
N LYS A 215 -1.40 -14.12 15.62
CA LYS A 215 -1.30 -14.97 14.41
C LYS A 215 -1.42 -14.16 13.13
N GLN A 216 -2.32 -13.18 13.08
CA GLN A 216 -2.49 -12.30 11.92
C GLN A 216 -1.23 -11.46 11.66
N CYS A 217 -0.69 -10.80 12.68
CA CYS A 217 0.56 -10.03 12.57
C CYS A 217 1.72 -10.90 12.07
N ARG A 218 1.87 -12.10 12.64
CA ARG A 218 2.89 -13.06 12.21
C ARG A 218 2.71 -13.48 10.75
N ASN A 219 1.48 -13.80 10.34
CA ASN A 219 1.19 -14.25 8.98
C ASN A 219 1.51 -13.16 7.94
N ILE A 220 1.20 -11.90 8.24
CA ILE A 220 1.48 -10.77 7.35
C ILE A 220 2.97 -10.50 7.26
N ALA A 221 3.69 -10.54 8.38
CA ALA A 221 5.15 -10.48 8.37
C ALA A 221 5.79 -11.60 7.53
N ARG A 222 5.21 -12.82 7.58
CA ARG A 222 5.64 -13.96 6.75
C ARG A 222 5.50 -13.66 5.27
N GLN A 223 4.30 -13.23 4.88
CA GLN A 223 3.97 -12.98 3.49
C GLN A 223 4.82 -11.86 2.94
N TYR A 224 4.99 -10.77 3.69
CA TYR A 224 5.86 -9.67 3.33
C TYR A 224 7.31 -10.13 3.09
N SER A 225 7.91 -10.87 4.03
CA SER A 225 9.27 -11.41 3.87
C SER A 225 9.39 -12.31 2.63
N TYR A 226 8.39 -13.18 2.41
CA TYR A 226 8.33 -14.05 1.24
C TYR A 226 8.28 -13.27 -0.07
N PHE A 227 7.32 -12.35 -0.23
CA PHE A 227 7.15 -11.60 -1.47
C PHE A 227 8.30 -10.62 -1.71
N ASN A 228 8.89 -10.04 -0.67
CA ASN A 228 10.11 -9.25 -0.82
C ASN A 228 11.20 -10.11 -1.49
N LYS A 229 11.45 -11.32 -1.00
CA LYS A 229 12.41 -12.26 -1.60
C LYS A 229 12.05 -12.64 -3.04
N VAL A 230 10.78 -12.89 -3.32
CA VAL A 230 10.28 -13.20 -4.69
C VAL A 230 10.55 -12.04 -5.64
N PHE A 231 10.26 -10.80 -5.22
CA PHE A 231 10.42 -9.62 -6.08
C PHE A 231 11.88 -9.25 -6.31
N GLN A 232 12.77 -9.51 -5.35
CA GLN A 232 14.21 -9.29 -5.53
C GLN A 232 14.87 -10.33 -6.46
N ASN A 233 14.44 -11.60 -6.40
CA ASN A 233 15.11 -12.70 -7.10
C ASN A 233 14.56 -13.02 -8.49
N ASN A 234 13.34 -12.56 -8.81
CA ASN A 234 12.70 -12.84 -10.10
C ASN A 234 12.70 -11.61 -11.01
N ASN A 235 12.75 -11.83 -12.32
CA ASN A 235 12.73 -10.77 -13.35
C ASN A 235 11.40 -10.71 -14.12
N ASN A 236 10.29 -11.04 -13.46
CA ASN A 236 8.97 -10.99 -14.08
C ASN A 236 8.35 -9.57 -13.99
N ALA A 237 7.22 -9.34 -14.67
CA ALA A 237 6.58 -8.03 -14.76
C ALA A 237 6.25 -7.43 -13.37
N VAL A 238 5.68 -8.22 -12.46
CA VAL A 238 5.34 -7.78 -11.10
C VAL A 238 6.59 -7.42 -10.31
N SER A 239 7.60 -8.29 -10.35
CA SER A 239 8.89 -8.05 -9.68
C SER A 239 9.53 -6.76 -10.17
N THR A 240 9.52 -6.49 -11.48
CA THR A 240 10.08 -5.24 -12.03
C THR A 240 9.38 -4.00 -11.50
N ILE A 241 8.05 -4.05 -11.34
CA ILE A 241 7.26 -2.91 -10.81
C ILE A 241 7.51 -2.71 -9.31
N LEU A 242 7.52 -3.81 -8.54
CA LEU A 242 7.48 -3.73 -7.08
C LEU A 242 8.85 -3.77 -6.39
N ARG A 243 9.92 -4.20 -7.06
CA ARG A 243 11.26 -4.42 -6.47
C ARG A 243 11.82 -3.23 -5.66
N ASP A 244 11.54 -2.02 -6.11
CA ASP A 244 12.11 -0.78 -5.54
C ASP A 244 11.13 -0.06 -4.60
N VAL A 245 9.86 -0.50 -4.56
CA VAL A 245 8.76 0.23 -3.89
C VAL A 245 7.98 -0.63 -2.90
N PHE A 246 8.26 -1.93 -2.82
CA PHE A 246 7.62 -2.87 -1.91
C PHE A 246 8.20 -2.75 -0.49
N THR A 247 7.51 -1.98 0.34
CA THR A 247 7.85 -1.76 1.76
C THR A 247 6.85 -2.43 2.69
N TYR A 248 7.23 -2.63 3.97
CA TYR A 248 6.34 -3.27 4.93
C TYR A 248 5.06 -2.45 5.10
N GLU A 249 5.19 -1.15 5.32
CA GLU A 249 4.05 -0.23 5.54
C GLU A 249 3.10 -0.14 4.33
N ARG A 250 3.58 -0.44 3.12
CA ARG A 250 2.72 -0.46 1.93
C ARG A 250 2.05 -1.81 1.70
N TYR A 251 2.56 -2.89 2.28
CA TYR A 251 2.09 -4.23 1.97
C TYR A 251 0.71 -4.54 2.57
N TRP A 252 0.43 -4.00 3.76
CA TRP A 252 -0.73 -4.36 4.56
C TRP A 252 -1.70 -3.20 4.77
#